data_AF-A0AAW9EH44-F1
#
_entry.id   AF-A0AAW9EH44-F1
#
_cell.length_a   1.000
_cell.length_b   1.000
_cell.length_c   1.000
_cell.angle_alpha   90.00
_cell.angle_beta   90.00
_cell.angle_gamma   90.00
#
_symmetry.space_group_name_H-M   'P 1'
#
loop_
_entity.id
_entity.type
_entity.pdbx_description
1 polymer ?
#
loop_
_entity_poly.entity_id
_entity_poly.type
_entity_poly.pdbx_seq_one_letter_code
_entity_poly.pdbx_strand_id
1 'polypeptide(L)' 'ITSLLGGGGNVLTKMGEGDLSSIMLGGANIITHISNNKIKSNTYTITLGGLNILTKKGQGDILAIMGGGGNVLTHIGNGN' A
#
# COMPACT_ATOMS: atom_id res chain seq x y z
N ILE A 1 5.41 -10.25 -0.34
CA ILE A 1 4.07 -10.87 -0.22
C ILE A 1 3.17 -10.32 -1.30
N THR A 2 2.30 -11.17 -1.85
CA THR A 2 1.30 -10.78 -2.86
C THR A 2 -0.08 -11.05 -2.27
N SER A 3 -1.01 -10.09 -2.34
CA SER A 3 -2.35 -10.23 -1.74
C SER A 3 -3.44 -9.64 -2.65
N LEU A 4 -4.61 -10.28 -2.68
CA LEU A 4 -5.80 -9.79 -3.36
C LEU A 4 -6.94 -9.69 -2.35
N LEU A 5 -7.54 -8.50 -2.21
CA LEU A 5 -8.66 -8.25 -1.31
C LEU A 5 -9.86 -7.68 -2.10
N GLY A 6 -11.06 -8.13 -1.75
CA GLY A 6 -12.32 -7.72 -2.36
C GLY A 6 -13.43 -7.62 -1.33
N GLY A 7 -14.20 -6.53 -1.35
CA GLY A 7 -15.29 -6.33 -0.38
C GLY A 7 -15.75 -4.87 -0.26
N GLY A 8 -16.69 -4.59 0.64
CA GLY A 8 -17.16 -3.22 0.89
C GLY A 8 -16.07 -2.31 1.47
N GLY A 9 -15.23 -2.85 2.36
CA GLY A 9 -14.03 -2.20 2.86
C GLY A 9 -12.91 -3.20 3.04
N ASN A 10 -11.69 -2.86 2.60
CA ASN A 10 -10.52 -3.74 2.66
C ASN A 10 -9.38 -3.08 3.42
N VAL A 11 -8.67 -3.84 4.26
CA VAL A 11 -7.50 -3.36 5.02
C VAL A 11 -6.37 -4.36 4.87
N LEU A 12 -5.18 -3.89 4.47
CA LEU A 12 -3.97 -4.68 4.35
C LEU A 12 -2.83 -4.02 5.11
N THR A 13 -2.31 -4.71 6.12
CA THR A 13 -1.16 -4.24 6.91
C THR A 13 -0.02 -5.23 6.78
N LYS A 14 1.13 -4.76 6.29
CA LYS A 14 2.39 -5.50 6.27
C LYS A 14 3.38 -4.84 7.22
N MET A 15 3.94 -5.62 8.13
CA MET A 15 5.04 -5.22 9.00
C MET A 15 6.26 -6.09 8.74
N GLY A 16 7.44 -5.47 8.70
CA GLY A 16 8.71 -6.13 8.44
C GLY A 16 9.23 -5.89 7.02
N GLU A 17 10.37 -6.49 6.72
CA GLU A 17 11.10 -6.22 5.50
C GLU A 17 10.58 -6.99 4.27
N GLY A 18 11.02 -6.54 3.11
CA GLY A 18 10.74 -7.13 1.81
C GLY A 18 9.54 -6.51 1.11
N ASP A 19 9.28 -6.97 -0.11
CA ASP A 19 8.33 -6.29 -0.97
C ASP A 19 6.86 -6.62 -0.64
N LEU A 20 5.99 -5.63 -0.83
CA LEU A 20 4.55 -5.76 -0.79
C LEU A 20 4.01 -5.59 -2.21
N SER A 21 3.20 -6.54 -2.68
CA SER A 21 2.39 -6.43 -3.89
C SER A 21 0.93 -6.66 -3.53
N SER A 22 0.02 -5.74 -3.86
CA SER A 22 -1.39 -5.96 -3.52
C SER A 22 -2.39 -5.36 -4.49
N ILE A 23 -3.48 -6.09 -4.71
CA ILE A 23 -4.63 -5.63 -5.47
C ILE A 23 -5.83 -5.56 -4.51
N MET A 24 -6.50 -4.41 -4.42
CA MET A 24 -7.65 -4.23 -3.54
C MET A 24 -8.80 -3.57 -4.30
N LEU A 25 -9.97 -4.20 -4.24
CA LEU A 25 -11.19 -3.76 -4.92
C LEU A 25 -12.32 -3.59 -3.89
N GLY A 26 -12.87 -2.39 -3.74
CA GLY A 26 -13.91 -2.17 -2.73
C GLY A 26 -14.41 -0.75 -2.61
N GLY A 27 -15.30 -0.48 -1.66
CA GLY A 27 -15.78 0.88 -1.39
C GLY A 27 -14.69 1.74 -0.74
N ALA A 28 -14.01 1.20 0.28
CA ALA A 28 -12.88 1.83 0.95
C ALA A 28 -11.70 0.87 1.08
N ASN A 29 -10.49 1.26 0.67
CA ASN A 29 -9.29 0.42 0.71
C ASN A 29 -8.18 1.11 1.51
N ILE A 30 -7.55 0.41 2.46
CA ILE A 30 -6.45 0.92 3.27
C ILE A 30 -5.25 -0.03 3.19
N ILE A 31 -4.09 0.49 2.80
CA ILE A 31 -2.82 -0.24 2.75
C ILE A 31 -1.84 0.43 3.70
N THR A 32 -1.22 -0.36 4.57
CA THR A 32 -0.12 0.08 5.43
C THR A 32 1.06 -0.86 5.29
N HIS A 33 2.21 -0.35 4.86
CA HIS A 33 3.46 -1.12 4.81
C HIS A 33 4.52 -0.45 5.68
N ILE A 34 4.97 -1.14 6.72
CA ILE A 34 6.01 -0.66 7.64
C ILE A 34 7.21 -1.59 7.52
N SER A 35 8.31 -1.07 6.99
CA SER A 35 9.61 -1.74 6.93
C SER A 35 10.64 -0.99 7.77
N ASN A 36 11.68 -1.72 8.21
CA ASN A 36 12.82 -1.13 8.88
C ASN A 36 13.82 -0.61 7.83
N ASN A 37 14.49 0.50 8.12
CA ASN A 37 15.47 1.13 7.22
C ASN A 37 16.77 0.30 7.01
N LYS A 38 16.78 -0.99 7.36
CA LYS A 38 17.95 -1.86 7.16
C LYS A 38 17.96 -2.47 5.76
N ILE A 39 16.79 -2.74 5.18
CA ILE A 39 16.65 -3.30 3.83
C ILE A 39 15.58 -2.54 3.04
N LYS A 40 15.92 -2.17 1.81
CA LYS A 40 14.99 -1.54 0.86
C LYS A 40 13.81 -2.46 0.61
N SER A 41 12.60 -1.96 0.82
CA SER A 41 11.36 -2.72 0.70
C SER A 41 10.42 -1.97 -0.22
N ASN A 42 10.11 -2.53 -1.38
CA ASN A 42 9.28 -1.89 -2.38
C ASN A 42 7.78 -2.19 -2.13
N THR A 43 6.93 -1.27 -2.55
CA THR A 43 5.47 -1.40 -2.40
C THR A 43 4.81 -1.18 -3.74
N TYR A 44 4.22 -2.24 -4.27
CA TYR A 44 3.48 -2.26 -5.52
C TYR A 44 2.02 -2.49 -5.21
N THR A 45 1.12 -1.65 -5.70
CA THR A 45 -0.29 -1.87 -5.42
C THR A 45 -1.22 -1.26 -6.44
N ILE A 46 -2.33 -1.96 -6.65
CA ILE A 46 -3.48 -1.50 -7.41
C ILE A 46 -4.67 -1.44 -6.45
N THR A 47 -5.26 -0.26 -6.29
CA THR A 47 -6.36 -0.01 -5.37
C THR A 47 -7.48 0.67 -6.13
N LEU A 48 -8.64 0.01 -6.25
CA LEU A 48 -9.82 0.59 -6.90
C LEU A 48 -10.99 0.64 -5.92
N GLY A 49 -11.55 1.84 -5.76
CA GLY A 49 -12.62 2.08 -4.80
C GLY A 49 -12.98 3.53 -4.57
N GLY A 50 -14.08 3.77 -3.85
CA GLY A 50 -14.53 5.12 -3.52
C GLY A 50 -13.49 5.91 -2.73
N LEU A 51 -12.86 5.28 -1.73
CA LEU A 51 -11.75 5.86 -0.96
C LEU A 51 -10.57 4.90 -0.92
N ASN A 52 -9.37 5.36 -1.25
CA ASN A 52 -8.15 4.56 -1.22
C ASN A 52 -7.08 5.30 -0.42
N ILE A 53 -6.51 4.63 0.59
CA ILE A 53 -5.44 5.17 1.44
C ILE A 53 -4.26 4.21 1.40
N LEU A 54 -3.08 4.72 1.07
CA LEU A 54 -1.84 3.99 1.12
C LEU A 54 -0.84 4.71 2.01
N THR A 55 -0.34 4.02 3.01
CA THR A 55 0.76 4.51 3.86
C THR A 55 1.92 3.55 3.78
N LYS A 56 3.09 4.06 3.44
CA LYS A 56 4.34 3.30 3.53
C LYS A 56 5.32 4.01 4.45
N LYS A 57 5.90 3.27 5.38
CA LYS A 57 6.99 3.72 6.25
C LYS A 57 8.24 2.86 6.02
N GLY A 58 9.40 3.50 5.84
CA GLY A 58 10.70 2.84 5.64
C GLY A 58 11.32 3.11 4.26
N GLN A 59 12.51 2.57 4.00
CA GLN A 59 13.24 2.80 2.75
C GLN A 59 12.73 1.96 1.56
N GLY A 60 12.77 2.56 0.36
CA GLY A 60 12.47 1.91 -0.93
C GLY A 60 11.31 2.56 -1.68
N ASP A 61 10.90 1.97 -2.79
CA ASP A 61 10.01 2.67 -3.73
C ASP A 61 8.53 2.34 -3.53
N ILE A 62 7.65 3.26 -3.91
CA ILE A 62 6.20 3.03 -3.99
C ILE A 62 5.77 3.15 -5.45
N LEU A 63 5.11 2.11 -5.95
CA LEU A 63 4.31 2.16 -7.15
C LEU A 63 2.87 1.85 -6.76
N ALA A 64 2.00 2.87 -6.81
CA ALA A 64 0.60 2.73 -6.47
C ALA A 64 -0.28 3.22 -7.63
N ILE A 65 -1.16 2.35 -8.11
CA ILE A 65 -2.23 2.67 -9.06
C ILE A 65 -3.51 2.74 -8.24
N MET A 66 -3.97 3.96 -7.95
CA MET A 66 -5.14 4.20 -7.10
C MET A 66 -6.26 4.83 -7.95
N GLY A 67 -7.45 4.27 -7.90
CA GLY A 67 -8.58 4.70 -8.74
C GLY A 67 -9.88 4.81 -7.97
N GLY A 68 -10.57 5.95 -8.14
CA GLY A 68 -11.90 6.24 -7.62
C GLY A 68 -11.97 7.59 -6.91
N GLY A 69 -12.91 7.76 -5.97
CA GLY A 69 -13.36 9.08 -5.51
C GLY A 69 -12.31 9.90 -4.76
N GLY A 70 -11.62 9.29 -3.79
CA GLY A 70 -10.54 9.93 -3.04
C GLY A 70 -9.34 9.00 -2.91
N ASN A 71 -8.14 9.52 -3.16
CA ASN A 71 -6.91 8.75 -3.12
C ASN A 71 -5.87 9.50 -2.27
N VAL A 72 -5.32 8.85 -1.25
CA VAL A 72 -4.28 9.40 -0.37
C VAL A 72 -3.10 8.46 -0.38
N LEU A 73 -1.92 8.98 -0.72
CA LEU A 73 -0.66 8.26 -0.65
C LEU A 73 0.30 9.01 0.28
N THR A 74 0.75 8.31 1.32
CA THR A 74 1.67 8.84 2.32
C THR A 74 2.93 7.98 2.35
N HIS A 75 4.09 8.61 2.16
CA HIS A 75 5.37 7.97 2.36
C HIS A 75 6.15 8.62 3.51
N ILE A 76 6.62 7.80 4.45
CA ILE A 76 7.35 8.25 5.63
C ILE A 76 8.69 7.51 5.67
N GLY A 77 9.75 8.16 5.21
CA GLY A 77 11.08 7.58 5.10
C GLY A 77 11.83 8.12 3.89
N ASN A 78 12.97 7.52 3.59
CA ASN A 78 13.74 7.88 2.42
C ASN A 78 13.41 6.90 1.28
N GLY A 79 12.76 7.40 0.22
CA GLY A 79 12.86 6.76 -1.09
C GLY A 79 14.30 6.82 -1.59
N ASN A 80 14.67 6.00 -2.57
CA ASN A 80 15.90 6.29 -3.32
C ASN A 80 15.59 7.19 -4.51
#